data_AF-A0A2E4SCE5-F1
#
_entry.id   AF-A0A2E4SCE5-F1
#
_cell.length_a   1.000
_cell.length_b   1.000
_cell.length_c   1.000
_cell.angle_alpha   90.00
_cell.angle_beta   90.00
_cell.angle_gamma   90.00
#
_symmetry.space_group_name_H-M   'P 1'
#
loop_
_entity.id
_entity.type
_entity.pdbx_description
1 polymer ?
#
loop_
_entity_poly.entity_id
_entity_poly.type
_entity_poly.pdbx_seq_one_letter_code
_entity_poly.pdbx_strand_id
1 'polypeptide(L)'
;MFPLFFYIKFPLQMKSISIFICVFILFSLFFSCQNIENENVIARVGNCELTTFDYSKTYSEKILNTGIVDSDLERERHLNQLIRLKLFADASIRDDIALDSLSNKLLQIDSIKIIKDELFNDVITIDENISENTLRDHYKWMNKECQIKHLFFDDSIKAFNTFVAITNKKISFDEVAKDIFKNEFLKENGGNIGWIKYDDLDPNLEAYIFPAPTGKMSKPIRSSYGWHIMIKVNERAQVLVDEFSFNIRKKNIKQGVIKKLKQVKANNYVNDLMMDSEIIINDTLSNIILNAIIKILDFGEASRSLINPNEEIMSVLGNLKKYKDLKLASYKNSFFHVEDLISGMRLLNLSHLKQTPSKIFHLALRNKILFEEGMKKNINDKHETKMKLKDAKDRILSRLYLKKYFNSDKMNVKGSKYLSIADSLAAISKPVIYQKHFSRIFDYKDHN
;
A
#
# COMPACT_ATOMS: atom_id res chain seq x y z
N MET A 1 -52.90 -21.45 50.37
CA MET A 1 -52.64 -21.85 51.76
C MET A 1 -51.13 -22.07 51.89
N PHE A 2 -50.45 -21.16 52.60
CA PHE A 2 -49.03 -21.08 53.05
C PHE A 2 -47.87 -21.87 52.39
N PRO A 3 -46.69 -21.24 52.18
CA PRO A 3 -45.45 -21.94 51.84
C PRO A 3 -44.70 -22.40 53.10
N LEU A 4 -44.14 -23.61 53.10
CA LEU A 4 -43.16 -24.05 54.09
C LEU A 4 -41.74 -23.77 53.57
N PHE A 5 -41.09 -22.76 54.15
CA PHE A 5 -39.65 -22.53 54.02
C PHE A 5 -38.89 -23.55 54.88
N PHE A 6 -38.08 -24.42 54.26
CA PHE A 6 -37.05 -25.17 54.98
C PHE A 6 -35.79 -24.32 55.09
N TYR A 7 -35.53 -23.82 56.29
CA TYR A 7 -34.31 -23.11 56.67
C TYR A 7 -33.22 -24.15 57.00
N ILE A 8 -32.28 -24.39 56.08
CA ILE A 8 -31.11 -25.22 56.35
C ILE A 8 -30.08 -24.35 57.10
N LYS A 9 -29.92 -24.60 58.40
CA LYS A 9 -28.84 -24.02 59.23
C LYS A 9 -27.52 -24.69 58.85
N PHE A 10 -26.64 -23.96 58.14
CA PHE A 10 -25.24 -24.36 58.01
C PHE A 10 -24.46 -24.08 59.30
N PRO A 11 -23.59 -25.00 59.77
CA PRO A 11 -22.79 -24.82 60.97
C PRO A 11 -21.75 -23.70 60.78
N LEU A 12 -21.49 -22.95 61.86
CA LEU A 12 -20.66 -21.73 61.90
C LEU A 12 -19.21 -21.91 61.37
N GLN A 13 -18.70 -23.14 61.27
CA GLN A 13 -17.37 -23.43 60.69
C GLN A 13 -17.34 -23.40 59.15
N MET A 14 -18.47 -23.56 58.45
CA MET A 14 -18.50 -23.53 56.97
C MET A 14 -18.52 -22.11 56.39
N LYS A 15 -18.91 -21.10 57.18
CA LYS A 15 -18.85 -19.69 56.74
C LYS A 15 -17.41 -19.21 56.54
N SER A 16 -16.47 -19.67 57.38
CA SER A 16 -15.04 -19.34 57.25
C SER A 16 -14.42 -19.93 55.98
N ILE A 17 -14.79 -21.17 55.61
CA ILE A 17 -14.29 -21.86 54.41
C ILE A 17 -14.91 -21.25 53.15
N SER A 18 -16.20 -20.89 53.16
CA SER A 18 -16.86 -20.21 52.04
C SER A 18 -16.29 -18.81 51.80
N ILE A 19 -15.92 -18.07 52.85
CA ILE A 19 -15.25 -16.77 52.73
C ILE A 19 -13.84 -16.96 52.16
N PHE A 20 -13.09 -17.98 52.61
CA PHE A 20 -11.77 -18.27 52.06
C PHE A 20 -11.81 -18.66 50.58
N ILE A 21 -12.80 -19.46 50.15
CA ILE A 21 -12.98 -19.83 48.74
C ILE A 21 -13.39 -18.61 47.90
N CYS A 22 -14.29 -17.75 48.40
CA CYS A 22 -14.65 -16.50 47.70
C CYS A 22 -13.47 -15.52 47.63
N VAL A 23 -12.65 -15.41 48.67
CA VAL A 23 -11.43 -14.58 48.66
C VAL A 23 -10.38 -15.18 47.73
N PHE A 24 -10.21 -16.50 47.69
CA PHE A 24 -9.27 -17.17 46.77
C PHE A 24 -9.71 -17.06 45.30
N ILE A 25 -11.03 -17.13 45.03
CA ILE A 25 -11.59 -16.88 43.69
C ILE A 25 -11.43 -15.40 43.30
N LEU A 26 -11.69 -14.45 44.22
CA LEU A 26 -11.40 -13.03 43.98
C LEU A 26 -9.90 -12.78 43.75
N PHE A 27 -9.02 -13.42 44.52
CA PHE A 27 -7.57 -13.26 44.40
C PHE A 27 -7.02 -13.92 43.10
N SER A 28 -7.63 -15.02 42.64
CA SER A 28 -7.33 -15.62 41.35
C SER A 28 -7.81 -14.79 40.15
N LEU A 29 -8.87 -14.00 40.31
CA LEU A 29 -9.32 -13.02 39.31
C LEU A 29 -8.39 -11.80 39.22
N PHE A 30 -7.64 -11.47 40.28
CA PHE A 30 -6.62 -10.42 40.23
C PHE A 30 -5.29 -10.87 39.61
N PHE A 31 -5.00 -12.17 39.57
CA PHE A 31 -3.76 -12.71 38.98
C PHE A 31 -3.88 -13.18 37.52
N SER A 32 -5.07 -13.12 36.91
CA SER A 32 -5.29 -13.56 35.53
C SER A 32 -5.38 -12.43 34.49
N CYS A 33 -4.91 -11.23 34.83
CA CYS A 33 -4.51 -10.23 33.83
C CYS A 33 -2.98 -10.17 33.75
N GLN A 34 -2.35 -11.27 33.33
CA GLN A 34 -1.10 -11.11 32.59
C GLN A 34 -1.49 -10.40 31.29
N ASN A 35 -1.30 -9.09 31.25
CA ASN A 35 -1.26 -8.36 29.98
C ASN A 35 -0.23 -9.08 29.11
N ILE A 36 -0.70 -9.84 28.11
CA ILE A 36 0.18 -10.36 27.07
C ILE A 36 0.83 -9.13 26.46
N GLU A 37 2.08 -8.90 26.82
CA GLU A 37 2.82 -7.72 26.40
C GLU A 37 3.00 -7.88 24.89
N ASN A 38 2.29 -7.05 24.13
CA ASN A 38 2.33 -7.12 22.67
C ASN A 38 3.76 -6.81 22.23
N GLU A 39 4.48 -7.83 21.75
CA GLU A 39 5.89 -7.73 21.37
C GLU A 39 6.13 -6.72 20.23
N ASN A 40 5.07 -6.32 19.51
CA ASN A 40 5.13 -5.28 18.50
C ASN A 40 5.15 -3.85 19.06
N VAL A 41 5.01 -3.66 20.38
CA VAL A 41 5.08 -2.33 21.01
C VAL A 41 6.49 -2.13 21.57
N ILE A 42 7.21 -1.12 21.06
CA ILE A 42 8.58 -0.80 21.51
C ILE A 42 8.63 0.35 22.53
N ALA A 43 7.60 1.19 22.59
CA ALA A 43 7.47 2.19 23.65
C ALA A 43 6.01 2.54 23.93
N ARG A 44 5.71 2.94 25.15
CA ARG A 44 4.43 3.51 25.59
C ARG A 44 4.62 4.92 26.09
N VAL A 45 3.74 5.82 25.68
CA VAL A 45 3.74 7.24 26.07
C VAL A 45 2.31 7.64 26.37
N GLY A 46 1.93 7.62 27.65
CA GLY A 46 0.53 7.80 28.05
C GLY A 46 -0.40 6.84 27.32
N ASN A 47 -1.36 7.36 26.56
CA ASN A 47 -2.33 6.59 25.77
C ASN A 47 -1.81 6.21 24.36
N CYS A 48 -0.63 6.68 23.98
CA CYS A 48 0.00 6.39 22.70
C CYS A 48 0.98 5.20 22.82
N GLU A 49 1.02 4.38 21.77
CA GLU A 49 1.97 3.27 21.66
C GLU A 49 2.83 3.49 20.41
N LEU A 50 4.14 3.22 20.52
CA LEU A 50 5.06 3.18 19.39
C LEU A 50 5.31 1.74 18.99
N THR A 51 5.10 1.44 17.72
CA THR A 51 5.13 0.07 17.20
C THR A 51 6.40 -0.25 16.44
N THR A 52 6.73 -1.54 16.34
CA THR A 52 7.81 -2.06 15.47
C THR A 52 7.55 -1.66 14.01
N PHE A 53 6.30 -1.72 13.55
CA PHE A 53 5.91 -1.35 12.18
C PHE A 53 6.17 0.13 11.87
N ASP A 54 5.76 1.04 12.76
CA ASP A 54 5.96 2.49 12.57
C ASP A 54 7.45 2.83 12.61
N TYR A 55 8.19 2.25 13.56
CA TYR A 55 9.63 2.43 13.65
C TYR A 55 10.35 1.94 12.39
N SER A 56 10.18 0.67 12.02
CA SER A 56 10.90 0.06 10.89
C SER A 56 10.59 0.78 9.59
N LYS A 57 9.31 1.10 9.33
CA LYS A 57 8.90 1.82 8.13
C LYS A 57 9.56 3.19 8.03
N THR A 58 9.41 4.01 9.07
CA THR A 58 9.91 5.39 9.04
C THR A 58 11.44 5.46 9.07
N TYR A 59 12.11 4.49 9.70
CA TYR A 59 13.56 4.41 9.72
C TYR A 59 14.14 3.98 8.38
N SER A 60 13.57 2.94 7.75
CA SER A 60 13.96 2.52 6.40
C SER A 60 13.74 3.64 5.38
N GLU A 61 12.60 4.34 5.44
CA GLU A 61 12.33 5.52 4.60
C GLU A 61 13.36 6.64 4.83
N LYS A 62 13.75 6.90 6.09
CA LYS A 62 14.80 7.88 6.42
C LYS A 62 16.12 7.52 5.77
N ILE A 63 16.61 6.29 5.95
CA ILE A 63 17.88 5.82 5.36
C ILE A 63 17.85 5.95 3.84
N LEU A 64 16.81 5.43 3.19
CA LEU A 64 16.70 5.43 1.74
C LEU A 64 16.64 6.84 1.13
N ASN A 65 15.93 7.76 1.79
CA ASN A 65 15.72 9.10 1.25
C ASN A 65 16.88 10.07 1.56
N THR A 66 17.68 9.79 2.58
CA THR A 66 18.76 10.69 3.02
C THR A 66 20.15 10.16 2.72
N GLY A 67 20.30 8.86 2.41
CA GLY A 67 21.59 8.20 2.26
C GLY A 67 22.36 8.05 3.57
N ILE A 68 21.74 8.32 4.72
CA ILE A 68 22.35 8.11 6.04
C ILE A 68 22.66 6.62 6.23
N VAL A 69 23.86 6.32 6.72
CA VAL A 69 24.28 4.96 7.05
C VAL A 69 23.66 4.52 8.39
N ASP A 70 23.17 3.29 8.42
CA ASP A 70 22.62 2.65 9.63
C ASP A 70 23.69 2.58 10.74
N SER A 71 23.30 2.94 11.96
CA SER A 71 24.15 2.86 13.17
C SER A 71 23.29 2.91 14.43
N ASP A 72 23.78 2.38 15.55
CA ASP A 72 23.06 2.40 16.82
C ASP A 72 22.68 3.82 17.25
N LEU A 73 23.58 4.79 17.05
CA LEU A 73 23.28 6.20 17.27
C LEU A 73 22.10 6.70 16.43
N GLU A 74 22.08 6.41 15.13
CA GLU A 74 20.98 6.87 14.27
C GLU A 74 19.66 6.14 14.54
N ARG A 75 19.73 4.87 14.98
CA ARG A 75 18.57 4.10 15.44
C ARG A 75 17.97 4.74 16.70
N GLU A 76 18.79 5.02 17.72
CA GLU A 76 18.34 5.67 18.95
C GLU A 76 17.83 7.10 18.70
N ARG A 77 18.47 7.87 17.82
CA ARG A 77 17.98 9.22 17.45
C ARG A 77 16.61 9.16 16.81
N HIS A 78 16.38 8.17 15.94
CA HIS A 78 15.08 7.97 15.31
C HIS A 78 14.03 7.53 16.33
N LEU A 79 14.36 6.59 17.23
CA LEU A 79 13.49 6.18 18.33
C LEU A 79 13.06 7.38 19.18
N ASN A 80 14.02 8.19 19.61
CA ASN A 80 13.77 9.39 20.41
C ASN A 80 12.90 10.41 19.66
N GLN A 81 13.08 10.56 18.35
CA GLN A 81 12.22 11.41 17.53
C GLN A 81 10.77 10.91 17.53
N LEU A 82 10.55 9.60 17.42
CA LEU A 82 9.23 8.99 17.46
C LEU A 82 8.58 9.07 18.84
N ILE A 83 9.36 8.90 19.92
CA ILE A 83 8.88 9.10 21.30
C ILE A 83 8.39 10.55 21.49
N ARG A 84 9.15 11.54 21.02
CA ARG A 84 8.72 12.95 21.05
C ARG A 84 7.43 13.16 20.27
N LEU A 85 7.29 12.54 19.10
CA LEU A 85 6.04 12.58 18.34
C LEU A 85 4.88 12.03 19.17
N LYS A 86 5.04 10.89 19.83
CA LYS A 86 4.02 10.30 20.71
C LYS A 86 3.72 11.18 21.93
N LEU A 87 4.71 11.87 22.49
CA LEU A 87 4.50 12.83 23.59
C LEU A 87 3.55 13.96 23.18
N PHE A 88 3.74 14.54 21.99
CA PHE A 88 2.84 15.58 21.49
C PHE A 88 1.46 15.04 21.14
N ALA A 89 1.38 13.81 20.60
CA ALA A 89 0.12 13.16 20.31
C ALA A 89 -0.69 12.91 21.60
N ASP A 90 -0.05 12.36 22.63
CA ASP A 90 -0.68 12.13 23.94
C ASP A 90 -1.11 13.43 24.61
N ALA A 91 -0.29 14.48 24.51
CA ALA A 91 -0.68 15.82 24.98
C ALA A 91 -1.91 16.36 24.23
N SER A 92 -1.98 16.16 22.92
CA SER A 92 -3.14 16.49 22.09
C SER A 92 -4.42 15.77 22.57
N ILE A 93 -4.29 14.49 22.94
CA ILE A 93 -5.40 13.68 23.45
C ILE A 93 -5.86 14.19 24.83
N ARG A 94 -4.92 14.47 25.75
CA ARG A 94 -5.25 15.00 27.08
C ARG A 94 -5.89 16.39 27.03
N ASP A 95 -5.46 17.21 26.09
CA ASP A 95 -6.01 18.55 25.85
C ASP A 95 -7.34 18.53 25.07
N ASP A 96 -7.85 17.34 24.72
CA ASP A 96 -9.07 17.13 23.91
C ASP A 96 -9.07 17.95 22.60
N ILE A 97 -7.92 17.98 21.91
CA ILE A 97 -7.80 18.71 20.64
C ILE A 97 -8.58 17.98 19.55
N ALA A 98 -9.70 18.56 19.13
CA ALA A 98 -10.50 18.05 18.03
C ALA A 98 -9.74 18.08 16.69
N LEU A 99 -9.97 17.06 15.86
CA LEU A 99 -9.45 17.05 14.48
C LEU A 99 -10.22 18.07 13.64
N ASP A 100 -9.50 19.02 13.04
CA ASP A 100 -10.08 19.93 12.06
C ASP A 100 -10.44 19.20 10.74
N SER A 101 -11.15 19.89 9.84
CA SER A 101 -11.58 19.30 8.56
C SER A 101 -10.41 18.79 7.70
N LEU A 102 -9.29 19.51 7.70
CA LEU A 102 -8.10 19.12 6.93
C LEU A 102 -7.45 17.85 7.52
N SER A 103 -7.35 17.80 8.84
CA SER A 103 -6.80 16.67 9.60
C SER A 103 -7.63 15.40 9.44
N ASN A 104 -8.97 15.52 9.45
CA ASN A 104 -9.85 14.40 9.13
C ASN A 104 -9.63 13.88 7.71
N LYS A 105 -9.46 14.78 6.73
CA LYS A 105 -9.17 14.40 5.34
C LYS A 105 -7.80 13.71 5.19
N LEU A 106 -6.77 14.21 5.89
CA LEU A 106 -5.46 13.56 5.91
C LEU A 106 -5.52 12.16 6.55
N LEU A 107 -6.29 12.01 7.64
CA LEU A 107 -6.48 10.71 8.28
C LEU A 107 -7.21 9.74 7.35
N GLN A 108 -8.24 10.21 6.61
CA GLN A 108 -8.93 9.40 5.62
C GLN A 108 -7.98 8.95 4.49
N ILE A 109 -7.13 9.85 3.99
CA ILE A 109 -6.10 9.54 2.99
C ILE A 109 -5.14 8.46 3.51
N ASP A 110 -4.62 8.61 4.73
CA ASP A 110 -3.76 7.61 5.36
C ASP A 110 -4.49 6.28 5.55
N SER A 111 -5.78 6.30 5.90
CA SER A 111 -6.59 5.08 6.06
C SER A 111 -6.74 4.32 4.73
N ILE A 112 -6.97 5.02 3.62
CA ILE A 112 -7.02 4.44 2.27
C ILE A 112 -5.70 3.75 1.95
N LYS A 113 -4.57 4.41 2.20
CA LYS A 113 -3.25 3.84 1.96
C LYS A 113 -3.03 2.58 2.80
N ILE A 114 -3.23 2.67 4.11
CA ILE A 114 -2.98 1.59 5.06
C ILE A 114 -3.85 0.39 4.74
N ILE A 115 -5.17 0.54 4.62
CA ILE A 115 -6.07 -0.59 4.40
C ILE A 115 -5.83 -1.24 3.04
N LYS A 116 -5.51 -0.47 2.00
CA LYS A 116 -5.10 -1.02 0.69
C LYS A 116 -3.81 -1.84 0.80
N ASP A 117 -2.82 -1.35 1.52
CA ASP A 117 -1.53 -2.04 1.71
C ASP A 117 -1.71 -3.32 2.57
N GLU A 118 -2.56 -3.28 3.59
CA GLU A 118 -2.88 -4.46 4.41
C GLU A 118 -3.73 -5.49 3.66
N LEU A 119 -4.67 -5.04 2.80
CA LEU A 119 -5.39 -5.94 1.91
C LEU A 119 -4.42 -6.68 0.98
N PHE A 120 -3.41 -5.96 0.44
CA PHE A 120 -2.37 -6.59 -0.37
C PHE A 120 -1.63 -7.67 0.43
N ASN A 121 -1.22 -7.39 1.66
CA ASN A 121 -0.52 -8.39 2.49
C ASN A 121 -1.38 -9.63 2.77
N ASP A 122 -2.68 -9.45 2.98
CA ASP A 122 -3.61 -10.54 3.26
C ASP A 122 -3.87 -11.43 2.06
N VAL A 123 -4.09 -10.82 0.89
CA VAL A 123 -4.44 -11.53 -0.34
C VAL A 123 -3.19 -12.14 -0.97
N ILE A 124 -2.03 -11.51 -0.85
CA ILE A 124 -0.79 -11.85 -1.56
C ILE A 124 0.15 -12.72 -0.71
N THR A 125 -0.43 -13.78 -0.14
CA THR A 125 0.31 -14.89 0.46
C THR A 125 0.77 -15.87 -0.62
N ILE A 126 2.04 -16.25 -0.61
CA ILE A 126 2.63 -17.20 -1.56
C ILE A 126 3.39 -18.25 -0.77
N ASP A 127 3.25 -19.51 -1.18
CA ASP A 127 4.09 -20.58 -0.68
C ASP A 127 5.55 -20.31 -1.06
N GLU A 128 6.38 -20.07 -0.05
CA GLU A 128 7.80 -19.78 -0.25
C GLU A 128 8.62 -21.05 -0.52
N ASN A 129 7.99 -22.24 -0.50
CA ASN A 129 8.58 -23.52 -0.89
C ASN A 129 8.58 -23.71 -2.40
N ILE A 130 9.32 -22.84 -3.11
CA ILE A 130 9.52 -22.95 -4.55
C ILE A 130 10.40 -24.18 -4.86
N SER A 131 9.89 -25.08 -5.71
CA SER A 131 10.60 -26.29 -6.11
C SER A 131 11.88 -25.98 -6.90
N GLU A 132 12.89 -26.84 -6.78
CA GLU A 132 14.14 -26.67 -7.54
C GLU A 132 13.92 -26.62 -9.05
N ASN A 133 13.01 -27.44 -9.59
CA ASN A 133 12.70 -27.43 -11.02
C ASN A 133 12.22 -26.05 -11.48
N THR A 134 11.35 -25.41 -10.69
CA THR A 134 10.88 -24.05 -10.96
C THR A 134 12.05 -23.07 -10.94
N LEU A 135 12.93 -23.14 -9.93
CA LEU A 135 14.13 -22.28 -9.86
C LEU A 135 15.05 -22.49 -11.07
N ARG A 136 15.20 -23.73 -11.54
CA ARG A 136 16.02 -24.08 -12.70
C ARG A 136 15.42 -23.53 -14.00
N ASP A 137 14.10 -23.59 -14.16
CA ASP A 137 13.43 -23.00 -15.32
C ASP A 137 13.59 -21.49 -15.36
N HIS A 138 13.38 -20.82 -14.22
CA HIS A 138 13.65 -19.39 -14.10
C HIS A 138 15.12 -19.03 -14.36
N TYR A 139 16.07 -19.85 -13.90
CA TYR A 139 17.48 -19.65 -14.19
C TYR A 139 17.78 -19.76 -15.69
N LYS A 140 17.17 -20.72 -16.40
CA LYS A 140 17.28 -20.82 -17.85
C LYS A 140 16.69 -19.59 -18.54
N TRP A 141 15.54 -19.11 -18.08
CA TRP A 141 14.90 -17.91 -18.64
C TRP A 141 15.73 -16.65 -18.43
N MET A 142 16.33 -16.48 -17.24
CA MET A 142 17.27 -15.37 -16.95
C MET A 142 18.47 -15.31 -17.90
N ASN A 143 18.86 -16.43 -18.51
CA ASN A 143 19.97 -16.51 -19.46
C ASN A 143 19.50 -16.67 -20.91
N LYS A 144 18.23 -16.33 -21.20
CA LYS A 144 17.61 -16.43 -22.53
C LYS A 144 17.06 -15.07 -22.97
N GLU A 145 17.12 -14.81 -24.27
CA GLU A 145 16.36 -13.75 -24.93
C GLU A 145 15.30 -14.35 -25.83
N CYS A 146 14.13 -13.71 -25.87
CA CYS A 146 13.04 -14.06 -26.77
C CYS A 146 12.81 -12.92 -27.76
N GLN A 147 12.74 -13.22 -29.05
CA GLN A 147 12.22 -12.27 -30.03
C GLN A 147 10.69 -12.38 -30.03
N ILE A 148 9.99 -11.26 -29.87
CA ILE A 148 8.53 -11.31 -29.65
C ILE A 148 7.78 -10.33 -30.53
N LYS A 149 6.59 -10.75 -30.98
CA LYS A 149 5.57 -9.89 -31.57
C LYS A 149 4.44 -9.71 -30.57
N HIS A 150 3.85 -8.52 -30.53
CA HIS A 150 2.66 -8.26 -29.72
C HIS A 150 1.61 -7.43 -30.45
N LEU A 151 0.36 -7.55 -30.03
CA LEU A 151 -0.73 -6.62 -30.30
C LEU A 151 -1.19 -6.05 -28.95
N PHE A 152 -1.49 -4.76 -28.90
CA PHE A 152 -1.91 -4.08 -27.68
C PHE A 152 -3.33 -3.51 -27.82
N PHE A 153 -4.15 -3.71 -26.79
CA PHE A 153 -5.52 -3.19 -26.72
C PHE A 153 -5.79 -2.61 -25.33
N ASP A 154 -6.51 -1.50 -25.28
CA ASP A 154 -7.10 -0.96 -24.05
C ASP A 154 -8.35 -1.74 -23.61
N ASP A 155 -9.06 -2.30 -24.59
CA ASP A 155 -10.35 -3.00 -24.46
C ASP A 155 -10.22 -4.54 -24.54
N SER A 156 -10.81 -5.24 -23.56
CA SER A 156 -10.76 -6.71 -23.47
C SER A 156 -11.55 -7.42 -24.58
N ILE A 157 -12.70 -6.85 -24.96
CA ILE A 157 -13.61 -7.40 -25.96
C ILE A 157 -12.95 -7.29 -27.33
N LYS A 158 -12.34 -6.14 -27.66
CA LYS A 158 -11.57 -5.96 -28.90
C LYS A 158 -10.39 -6.93 -28.98
N ALA A 159 -9.66 -7.11 -27.88
CA ALA A 159 -8.56 -8.09 -27.82
C ALA A 159 -9.07 -9.51 -28.08
N PHE A 160 -10.16 -9.91 -27.42
CA PHE A 160 -10.74 -11.24 -27.58
C PHE A 160 -11.29 -11.50 -28.99
N ASN A 161 -12.05 -10.56 -29.54
CA ASN A 161 -12.60 -10.67 -30.89
C ASN A 161 -11.48 -10.76 -31.94
N THR A 162 -10.43 -9.95 -31.78
CA THR A 162 -9.23 -10.03 -32.62
C THR A 162 -8.55 -11.39 -32.52
N PHE A 163 -8.34 -11.90 -31.31
CA PHE A 163 -7.75 -13.23 -31.10
C PHE A 163 -8.54 -14.34 -31.82
N VAL A 164 -9.88 -14.29 -31.73
CA VAL A 164 -10.77 -15.23 -32.42
C VAL A 164 -10.67 -15.08 -33.94
N ALA A 165 -10.63 -13.84 -34.46
CA ALA A 165 -10.51 -13.58 -35.89
C ALA A 165 -9.18 -14.10 -36.47
N ILE A 166 -8.06 -13.88 -35.76
CA ILE A 166 -6.74 -14.41 -36.15
C ILE A 166 -6.72 -15.94 -36.11
N THR A 167 -7.25 -16.53 -35.03
CA THR A 167 -7.30 -18.00 -34.88
C THR A 167 -8.11 -18.66 -35.99
N ASN A 168 -9.21 -18.00 -36.41
CA ASN A 168 -10.05 -18.44 -37.52
C ASN A 168 -9.53 -18.02 -38.90
N LYS A 169 -8.30 -17.48 -38.99
CA LYS A 169 -7.64 -17.04 -40.23
C LYS A 169 -8.46 -16.02 -41.05
N LYS A 170 -9.34 -15.24 -40.39
CA LYS A 170 -10.11 -14.18 -41.05
C LYS A 170 -9.27 -12.92 -41.27
N ILE A 171 -8.24 -12.72 -40.45
CA ILE A 171 -7.27 -11.64 -40.52
C ILE A 171 -5.93 -12.18 -40.01
N SER A 172 -4.82 -11.69 -40.53
CA SER A 172 -3.48 -12.05 -40.05
C SER A 172 -3.05 -11.17 -38.86
N PHE A 173 -2.10 -11.66 -38.07
CA PHE A 173 -1.52 -10.89 -36.95
C PHE A 173 -0.87 -9.58 -37.45
N ASP A 174 -0.17 -9.63 -38.58
CA ASP A 174 0.55 -8.49 -39.14
C ASP A 174 -0.39 -7.44 -39.73
N GLU A 175 -1.54 -7.85 -40.30
CA GLU A 175 -2.59 -6.91 -40.72
C GLU A 175 -3.16 -6.16 -39.52
N VAL A 176 -3.50 -6.86 -38.43
CA VAL A 176 -3.99 -6.20 -37.23
C VAL A 176 -2.95 -5.23 -36.66
N ALA A 177 -1.67 -5.59 -36.66
CA ALA A 177 -0.60 -4.71 -36.20
C ALA A 177 -0.54 -3.40 -36.98
N LYS A 178 -0.70 -3.44 -38.31
CA LYS A 178 -0.76 -2.25 -39.18
C LYS A 178 -1.91 -1.32 -38.81
N ASP A 179 -3.05 -1.89 -38.43
CA ASP A 179 -4.26 -1.12 -38.13
C ASP A 179 -4.23 -0.49 -36.73
N ILE A 180 -3.69 -1.20 -35.73
CA ILE A 180 -3.82 -0.78 -34.33
C ILE A 180 -2.66 0.09 -33.83
N PHE A 181 -1.45 -0.11 -34.35
CA PHE A 181 -0.29 0.63 -33.85
C PHE A 181 -0.26 2.03 -34.46
N LYS A 182 0.09 3.04 -33.65
CA LYS A 182 0.38 4.39 -34.15
C LYS A 182 1.85 4.58 -34.52
N ASN A 183 2.73 3.82 -33.87
CA ASN A 183 4.16 3.83 -34.12
C ASN A 183 4.47 3.13 -35.45
N GLU A 184 5.11 3.85 -36.37
CA GLU A 184 5.35 3.36 -37.73
C GLU A 184 6.19 2.08 -37.77
N PHE A 185 7.22 1.99 -36.92
CA PHE A 185 8.06 0.80 -36.83
C PHE A 185 7.24 -0.45 -36.45
N LEU A 186 6.35 -0.35 -35.45
CA LEU A 186 5.49 -1.48 -35.04
C LEU A 186 4.41 -1.82 -36.06
N LYS A 187 3.88 -0.83 -36.80
CA LYS A 187 2.95 -1.10 -37.90
C LYS A 187 3.62 -1.90 -39.00
N GLU A 188 4.78 -1.43 -39.46
CA GLU A 188 5.47 -2.00 -40.62
C GLU A 188 6.06 -3.39 -40.34
N ASN A 189 6.48 -3.64 -39.10
CA ASN A 189 7.15 -4.88 -38.71
C ASN A 189 6.22 -5.96 -38.09
N GLY A 190 4.90 -5.74 -38.12
CA GLY A 190 3.91 -6.69 -37.60
C GLY A 190 3.89 -6.78 -36.06
N GLY A 191 4.15 -5.67 -35.36
CA GLY A 191 4.15 -5.61 -33.91
C GLY A 191 5.37 -6.23 -33.25
N ASN A 192 6.48 -6.38 -33.97
CA ASN A 192 7.73 -6.94 -33.47
C ASN A 192 8.43 -5.92 -32.57
N ILE A 193 8.60 -6.24 -31.29
CA ILE A 193 9.31 -5.37 -30.33
C ILE A 193 10.77 -5.78 -30.14
N GLY A 194 11.28 -6.68 -30.98
CA GLY A 194 12.67 -7.13 -30.97
C GLY A 194 12.94 -8.22 -29.94
N TRP A 195 14.22 -8.31 -29.55
CA TRP A 195 14.71 -9.25 -28.54
C TRP A 195 14.51 -8.66 -27.15
N ILE A 196 13.83 -9.41 -26.28
CA ILE A 196 13.64 -9.07 -24.88
C ILE A 196 14.36 -10.06 -23.98
N LYS A 197 14.89 -9.56 -22.87
CA LYS A 197 15.43 -10.36 -21.78
C LYS A 197 14.36 -10.69 -20.76
N TYR A 198 14.69 -11.66 -19.92
CA TYR A 198 13.94 -11.88 -18.70
C TYR A 198 14.05 -10.63 -17.81
N ASP A 199 12.97 -10.29 -17.12
CA ASP A 199 12.75 -9.03 -16.38
C ASP A 199 12.41 -7.78 -17.22
N ASP A 200 12.38 -7.85 -18.56
CA ASP A 200 12.02 -6.69 -19.41
C ASP A 200 10.50 -6.47 -19.56
N LEU A 201 9.67 -7.46 -19.21
CA LEU A 201 8.22 -7.41 -19.38
C LEU A 201 7.47 -7.34 -18.03
N ASP A 202 6.21 -6.92 -18.12
CA ASP A 202 5.25 -7.14 -17.04
C ASP A 202 5.21 -8.64 -16.67
N PRO A 203 5.26 -9.00 -15.38
CA PRO A 203 5.34 -10.40 -14.96
C PRO A 203 4.24 -11.31 -15.50
N ASN A 204 3.04 -10.79 -15.77
CA ASN A 204 1.95 -11.58 -16.37
C ASN A 204 2.27 -11.99 -17.81
N LEU A 205 2.90 -11.09 -18.57
CA LEU A 205 3.32 -11.36 -19.95
C LEU A 205 4.52 -12.29 -19.99
N GLU A 206 5.47 -12.07 -19.08
CA GLU A 206 6.67 -12.89 -18.96
C GLU A 206 6.36 -14.34 -18.62
N ALA A 207 5.45 -14.54 -17.65
CA ALA A 207 4.97 -15.85 -17.22
C ALA A 207 4.35 -16.68 -18.35
N TYR A 208 3.89 -16.03 -19.42
CA TYR A 208 3.44 -16.72 -20.63
C TYR A 208 4.57 -16.89 -21.65
N ILE A 209 5.30 -15.81 -21.96
CA ILE A 209 6.17 -15.80 -23.14
C ILE A 209 7.41 -16.66 -22.98
N PHE A 210 8.04 -16.70 -21.80
CA PHE A 210 9.27 -17.47 -21.60
C PHE A 210 9.04 -18.99 -21.66
N PRO A 211 7.98 -19.54 -21.04
CA PRO A 211 7.61 -20.94 -21.18
C PRO A 211 7.04 -21.32 -22.54
N ALA A 212 6.44 -20.38 -23.29
CA ALA A 212 5.74 -20.70 -24.54
C ALA A 212 6.68 -21.22 -25.65
N PRO A 213 6.25 -22.20 -26.47
CA PRO A 213 7.00 -22.61 -27.65
C PRO A 213 7.00 -21.49 -28.72
N THR A 214 8.06 -21.46 -29.52
CA THR A 214 8.18 -20.57 -30.68
C THR A 214 7.02 -20.76 -31.66
N GLY A 215 6.50 -19.66 -32.19
CA GLY A 215 5.36 -19.62 -33.13
C GLY A 215 3.98 -19.67 -32.49
N LYS A 216 3.86 -19.96 -31.19
CA LYS A 216 2.54 -20.07 -30.53
C LYS A 216 2.00 -18.70 -30.12
N MET A 217 0.80 -18.38 -30.62
CA MET A 217 0.04 -17.20 -30.21
C MET A 217 -0.63 -17.38 -28.85
N SER A 218 -0.57 -16.34 -28.03
CA SER A 218 -1.27 -16.28 -26.74
C SER A 218 -2.76 -16.00 -26.91
N LYS A 219 -3.56 -16.43 -25.93
CA LYS A 219 -4.85 -15.76 -25.65
C LYS A 219 -4.56 -14.32 -25.19
N PRO A 220 -5.54 -13.40 -25.17
CA PRO A 220 -5.35 -12.08 -24.58
C PRO A 220 -4.87 -12.18 -23.12
N ILE A 221 -3.75 -11.53 -22.79
CA ILE A 221 -3.15 -11.48 -21.46
C ILE A 221 -3.24 -10.05 -20.94
N ARG A 222 -3.79 -9.86 -19.75
CA ARG A 222 -3.85 -8.53 -19.11
C ARG A 222 -2.53 -8.22 -18.40
N SER A 223 -1.93 -7.09 -18.75
CA SER A 223 -0.81 -6.47 -18.05
C SER A 223 -1.29 -5.23 -17.27
N SER A 224 -0.36 -4.58 -16.56
CA SER A 224 -0.59 -3.27 -15.96
C SER A 224 -0.91 -2.14 -16.97
N TYR A 225 -0.66 -2.35 -18.27
CA TYR A 225 -0.86 -1.36 -19.33
C TYR A 225 -2.13 -1.59 -20.16
N GLY A 226 -2.60 -2.84 -20.26
CA GLY A 226 -3.69 -3.19 -21.16
C GLY A 226 -3.74 -4.69 -21.45
N TRP A 227 -4.39 -5.05 -22.54
CA TRP A 227 -4.46 -6.42 -23.05
C TRP A 227 -3.44 -6.63 -24.15
N HIS A 228 -2.79 -7.79 -24.12
CA HIS A 228 -1.76 -8.16 -25.07
C HIS A 228 -2.05 -9.52 -25.69
N ILE A 229 -1.87 -9.62 -27.00
CA ILE A 229 -1.77 -10.91 -27.72
C ILE A 229 -0.33 -11.03 -28.18
N MET A 230 0.36 -12.11 -27.84
CA MET A 230 1.80 -12.23 -28.04
C MET A 230 2.18 -13.51 -28.78
N ILE A 231 3.26 -13.44 -29.55
CA ILE A 231 3.89 -14.58 -30.20
C ILE A 231 5.39 -14.54 -29.90
N LYS A 232 5.95 -15.65 -29.40
CA LYS A 232 7.40 -15.84 -29.39
C LYS A 232 7.83 -16.20 -30.81
N VAL A 233 8.57 -15.30 -31.47
CA VAL A 233 9.04 -15.50 -32.85
C VAL A 233 10.30 -16.33 -32.89
N ASN A 234 11.23 -16.10 -31.95
CA ASN A 234 12.49 -16.84 -31.81
C ASN A 234 12.94 -16.82 -30.34
N GLU A 235 13.91 -17.66 -30.00
CA GLU A 235 14.62 -17.61 -28.72
C GLU A 235 16.10 -17.96 -28.90
N ARG A 236 16.96 -17.41 -28.03
CA ARG A 236 18.40 -17.72 -27.99
C ARG A 236 18.93 -17.70 -26.56
N ALA A 237 19.89 -18.57 -26.26
CA ALA A 237 20.61 -18.55 -24.98
C ALA A 237 21.78 -17.55 -25.05
N GLN A 238 22.03 -16.82 -23.97
CA GLN A 238 23.14 -15.86 -23.87
C GLN A 238 24.40 -16.48 -23.27
N VAL A 239 24.23 -17.43 -22.34
CA VAL A 239 25.30 -18.06 -21.59
C VAL A 239 24.97 -19.54 -21.44
N LEU A 240 26.01 -20.38 -21.40
CA LEU A 240 25.85 -21.78 -21.02
C LEU A 240 25.38 -21.86 -19.56
N VAL A 241 24.24 -22.52 -19.36
CA VAL A 241 23.66 -22.73 -18.04
C VAL A 241 24.44 -23.85 -17.35
N ASP A 242 25.25 -23.52 -16.35
CA ASP A 242 26.01 -24.49 -15.56
C ASP A 242 25.48 -24.63 -14.12
N GLU A 243 25.73 -25.79 -13.51
CA GLU A 243 25.23 -26.17 -12.19
C GLU A 243 25.88 -25.36 -11.06
N PHE A 244 27.15 -25.00 -11.21
CA PHE A 244 27.88 -24.25 -10.19
C PHE A 244 27.31 -22.83 -10.07
N SER A 245 27.11 -22.15 -11.20
CA SER A 245 26.48 -20.83 -11.25
C SER A 245 25.03 -20.84 -10.76
N PHE A 246 24.27 -21.91 -11.06
CA PHE A 246 22.92 -22.07 -10.51
C PHE A 246 22.94 -22.11 -8.99
N ASN A 247 23.78 -22.95 -8.38
CA ASN A 247 23.84 -23.11 -6.94
C ASN A 247 24.27 -21.82 -6.21
N ILE A 248 25.22 -21.06 -6.78
CA ILE A 248 25.61 -19.74 -6.25
C ILE A 248 24.45 -18.75 -6.27
N ARG A 249 23.67 -18.73 -7.36
CA ARG A 249 22.59 -17.74 -7.56
C ARG A 249 21.24 -18.18 -7.00
N LYS A 250 21.11 -19.43 -6.54
CA LYS A 250 19.85 -20.07 -6.15
C LYS A 250 19.01 -19.22 -5.18
N LYS A 251 19.63 -18.63 -4.15
CA LYS A 251 18.95 -17.75 -3.18
C LYS A 251 18.34 -16.51 -3.85
N ASN A 252 19.12 -15.83 -4.70
CA ASN A 252 18.68 -14.63 -5.41
C ASN A 252 17.60 -14.97 -6.45
N ILE A 253 17.74 -16.10 -7.15
CA ILE A 253 16.72 -16.62 -8.08
C ILE A 253 15.43 -16.85 -7.31
N LYS A 254 15.47 -17.57 -6.18
CA LYS A 254 14.30 -17.83 -5.34
C LYS A 254 13.59 -16.54 -4.92
N GLN A 255 14.34 -15.53 -4.46
CA GLN A 255 13.77 -14.22 -4.09
C GLN A 255 13.13 -13.50 -5.30
N GLY A 256 13.79 -13.52 -6.46
CA GLY A 256 13.25 -12.96 -7.70
C GLY A 256 11.96 -13.64 -8.15
N VAL A 257 11.91 -14.98 -8.06
CA VAL A 257 10.71 -15.77 -8.38
C VAL A 257 9.58 -15.45 -7.42
N ILE A 258 9.81 -15.45 -6.11
CA ILE A 258 8.79 -15.09 -5.11
C ILE A 258 8.25 -13.69 -5.38
N LYS A 259 9.12 -12.71 -5.66
CA LYS A 259 8.70 -11.34 -5.99
C LYS A 259 7.80 -11.30 -7.23
N LYS A 260 8.16 -12.01 -8.30
CA LYS A 260 7.35 -12.08 -9.52
C LYS A 260 6.01 -12.74 -9.27
N LEU A 261 5.98 -13.87 -8.57
CA LEU A 261 4.72 -14.54 -8.23
C LEU A 261 3.82 -13.62 -7.38
N LYS A 262 4.39 -12.86 -6.43
CA LYS A 262 3.65 -11.86 -5.64
C LYS A 262 3.04 -10.79 -6.55
N GLN A 263 3.82 -10.30 -7.52
CA GLN A 263 3.33 -9.32 -8.50
C GLN A 263 2.23 -9.89 -9.41
N VAL A 264 2.38 -11.11 -9.92
CA VAL A 264 1.37 -11.78 -10.77
C VAL A 264 0.07 -11.97 -9.99
N LYS A 265 0.14 -12.50 -8.77
CA LYS A 265 -1.03 -12.69 -7.91
C LYS A 265 -1.73 -11.36 -7.63
N ALA A 266 -0.97 -10.30 -7.37
CA ALA A 266 -1.49 -8.97 -7.12
C ALA A 266 -2.15 -8.35 -8.36
N ASN A 267 -1.50 -8.45 -9.52
CA ASN A 267 -2.06 -7.99 -10.77
C ASN A 267 -3.38 -8.70 -11.07
N ASN A 268 -3.42 -10.02 -10.93
CA ASN A 268 -4.64 -10.79 -11.19
C ASN A 268 -5.76 -10.42 -10.23
N TYR A 269 -5.48 -10.34 -8.92
CA TYR A 269 -6.48 -9.92 -7.94
C TYR A 269 -7.07 -8.54 -8.25
N VAL A 270 -6.20 -7.58 -8.58
CA VAL A 270 -6.64 -6.23 -8.98
C VAL A 270 -7.47 -6.29 -10.26
N ASN A 271 -7.04 -7.07 -11.25
CA ASN A 271 -7.75 -7.19 -12.52
C ASN A 271 -9.15 -7.78 -12.31
N ASP A 272 -9.24 -8.89 -11.60
CA ASP A 272 -10.50 -9.58 -11.30
C ASP A 272 -11.44 -8.63 -10.54
N LEU A 273 -10.94 -7.97 -9.50
CA LEU A 273 -11.71 -7.00 -8.73
C LEU A 273 -12.23 -5.83 -9.59
N MET A 274 -11.39 -5.30 -10.47
CA MET A 274 -11.76 -4.17 -11.33
C MET A 274 -12.75 -4.59 -12.43
N MET A 275 -12.63 -5.81 -12.97
CA MET A 275 -13.59 -6.37 -13.93
C MET A 275 -14.93 -6.64 -13.28
N ASP A 276 -14.94 -7.27 -12.11
CA ASP A 276 -16.16 -7.57 -11.35
C ASP A 276 -16.89 -6.30 -10.91
N SER A 277 -16.21 -5.15 -10.83
CA SER A 277 -16.76 -3.88 -10.35
C SER A 277 -17.72 -3.20 -11.31
N GLU A 278 -17.84 -3.65 -12.57
CA GLU A 278 -18.79 -3.08 -13.55
C GLU A 278 -18.71 -1.55 -13.65
N ILE A 279 -17.50 -1.04 -13.84
CA ILE A 279 -17.21 0.40 -13.77
C ILE A 279 -17.77 1.12 -15.01
N ILE A 280 -18.55 2.17 -14.77
CA ILE A 280 -19.04 3.10 -15.78
C ILE A 280 -18.47 4.50 -15.48
N ILE A 281 -17.70 5.05 -16.43
CA ILE A 281 -17.02 6.34 -16.27
C ILE A 281 -17.75 7.41 -17.09
N ASN A 282 -17.94 8.59 -16.51
CA ASN A 282 -18.33 9.79 -17.26
C ASN A 282 -17.05 10.44 -17.82
N ASP A 283 -16.60 10.00 -18.99
CA ASP A 283 -15.32 10.42 -19.58
C ASP A 283 -15.27 11.93 -19.82
N THR A 284 -16.36 12.53 -20.30
CA THR A 284 -16.44 13.97 -20.58
C THR A 284 -16.20 14.78 -19.31
N LEU A 285 -16.96 14.47 -18.25
CA LEU A 285 -16.82 15.19 -16.98
C LEU A 285 -15.47 14.92 -16.31
N SER A 286 -15.01 13.66 -16.34
CA SER A 286 -13.72 13.25 -15.77
C SER A 286 -12.57 14.00 -16.42
N ASN A 287 -12.56 14.14 -17.75
CA ASN A 287 -11.55 14.89 -18.48
C ASN A 287 -11.60 16.39 -18.16
N ILE A 288 -12.79 17.00 -18.06
CA ILE A 288 -12.95 18.41 -17.69
C ILE A 288 -12.34 18.67 -16.30
N ILE A 289 -12.71 17.87 -15.30
CA ILE A 289 -12.25 18.04 -13.92
C ILE A 289 -10.74 17.81 -13.83
N LEU A 290 -10.25 16.75 -14.46
CA LEU A 290 -8.84 16.38 -14.40
C LEU A 290 -7.93 17.42 -15.06
N ASN A 291 -8.35 17.97 -16.21
CA ASN A 291 -7.64 19.08 -16.85
C ASN A 291 -7.67 20.35 -15.98
N ALA A 292 -8.78 20.63 -15.29
CA ALA A 292 -8.85 21.75 -14.35
C ALA A 292 -7.88 21.57 -13.17
N ILE A 293 -7.79 20.36 -12.60
CA ILE A 293 -6.86 20.07 -11.49
C ILE A 293 -5.41 20.17 -11.95
N ILE A 294 -5.06 19.61 -13.11
CA ILE A 294 -3.68 19.62 -13.63
C ILE A 294 -3.22 21.05 -13.89
N LYS A 295 -4.06 21.89 -14.50
CA LYS A 295 -3.76 23.31 -14.66
C LYS A 295 -3.40 23.96 -13.33
N ILE A 296 -4.17 23.74 -12.26
CA ILE A 296 -3.86 24.29 -10.93
C ILE A 296 -2.49 23.81 -10.42
N LEU A 297 -2.16 22.54 -10.61
CA LEU A 297 -0.89 21.97 -10.14
C LEU A 297 0.30 22.55 -10.92
N ASP A 298 0.19 22.64 -12.25
CA ASP A 298 1.22 23.23 -13.12
C ASP A 298 1.41 24.73 -12.81
N PHE A 299 0.33 25.47 -12.58
CA PHE A 299 0.40 26.87 -12.12
C PHE A 299 1.09 27.00 -10.76
N GLY A 300 0.87 26.07 -9.83
CA GLY A 300 1.53 26.07 -8.52
C GLY A 300 3.04 25.77 -8.55
N GLU A 301 3.52 25.08 -9.58
CA GLU A 301 4.96 24.91 -9.84
C GLU A 301 5.56 26.13 -10.53
N ALA A 302 4.89 26.67 -11.56
CA ALA A 302 5.31 27.89 -12.27
C ALA A 302 5.30 29.14 -11.36
N SER A 303 4.37 29.22 -10.41
CA SER A 303 4.27 30.35 -9.50
C SER A 303 5.33 30.39 -8.39
N ARG A 304 6.16 29.35 -8.24
CA ARG A 304 7.30 29.43 -7.33
C ARG A 304 8.38 30.42 -7.83
N SER A 305 8.29 30.88 -9.09
CA SER A 305 9.21 31.87 -9.64
C SER A 305 8.62 33.27 -9.89
N LEU A 306 7.32 33.52 -9.72
CA LEU A 306 6.72 34.85 -9.95
C LEU A 306 5.56 35.16 -8.98
N ILE A 307 5.52 36.42 -8.55
CA ILE A 307 4.59 36.96 -7.54
C ILE A 307 3.17 37.11 -8.12
N ASN A 308 2.20 36.69 -7.30
CA ASN A 308 0.72 36.87 -7.36
C ASN A 308 -0.14 35.96 -8.28
N PRO A 309 -0.35 34.69 -7.90
CA PRO A 309 -1.23 33.71 -8.58
C PRO A 309 -2.54 33.41 -7.80
N ASN A 310 -2.81 34.15 -6.72
CA ASN A 310 -3.75 33.70 -5.70
C ASN A 310 -5.23 33.76 -6.09
N GLU A 311 -5.68 34.70 -6.94
CA GLU A 311 -7.12 34.87 -7.20
C GLU A 311 -7.69 33.80 -8.16
N GLU A 312 -6.98 33.49 -9.24
CA GLU A 312 -7.42 32.49 -10.22
C GLU A 312 -7.34 31.08 -9.63
N ILE A 313 -6.27 30.76 -8.89
CA ILE A 313 -6.14 29.49 -8.16
C ILE A 313 -7.24 29.35 -7.11
N MET A 314 -7.53 30.41 -6.33
CA MET A 314 -8.59 30.35 -5.32
C MET A 314 -9.99 30.29 -5.94
N SER A 315 -10.20 30.90 -7.11
CA SER A 315 -11.43 30.73 -7.90
C SER A 315 -11.60 29.29 -8.36
N VAL A 316 -10.57 28.67 -8.96
CA VAL A 316 -10.65 27.27 -9.42
C VAL A 316 -10.73 26.28 -8.24
N LEU A 317 -9.99 26.49 -7.15
CA LEU A 317 -10.08 25.67 -5.93
C LEU A 317 -11.43 25.82 -5.22
N GLY A 318 -11.96 27.04 -5.12
CA GLY A 318 -13.30 27.32 -4.62
C GLY A 318 -14.37 26.64 -5.47
N ASN A 319 -14.19 26.64 -6.79
CA ASN A 319 -15.04 25.93 -7.74
C ASN A 319 -14.94 24.40 -7.56
N LEU A 320 -13.75 23.81 -7.43
CA LEU A 320 -13.61 22.37 -7.22
C LEU A 320 -14.27 21.89 -5.92
N LYS A 321 -14.20 22.68 -4.85
CA LYS A 321 -14.90 22.38 -3.59
C LYS A 321 -16.42 22.37 -3.76
N LYS A 322 -16.98 23.23 -4.63
CA LYS A 322 -18.41 23.25 -4.98
C LYS A 322 -18.83 21.98 -5.73
N TYR A 323 -17.91 21.38 -6.48
CA TYR A 323 -18.17 20.20 -7.30
C TYR A 323 -17.72 18.88 -6.64
N LYS A 324 -17.36 18.91 -5.35
CA LYS A 324 -16.79 17.75 -4.63
C LYS A 324 -17.66 16.48 -4.71
N ASP A 325 -18.98 16.64 -4.78
CA ASP A 325 -19.98 15.56 -4.79
C ASP A 325 -20.43 15.18 -6.21
N LEU A 326 -19.82 15.75 -7.26
CA LEU A 326 -20.10 15.31 -8.63
C LEU A 326 -19.56 13.90 -8.85
N LYS A 327 -20.39 13.04 -9.46
CA LYS A 327 -20.07 11.65 -9.77
C LYS A 327 -19.28 11.57 -11.08
N LEU A 328 -18.03 11.10 -10.98
CA LEU A 328 -17.14 10.88 -12.12
C LEU A 328 -17.22 9.44 -12.65
N ALA A 329 -17.48 8.48 -11.78
CA ALA A 329 -17.77 7.10 -12.16
C ALA A 329 -18.77 6.44 -11.19
N SER A 330 -19.44 5.40 -11.66
CA SER A 330 -20.26 4.48 -10.85
C SER A 330 -19.71 3.07 -10.99
N TYR A 331 -19.80 2.27 -9.93
CA TYR A 331 -19.37 0.87 -9.94
C TYR A 331 -20.10 0.11 -8.84
N LYS A 332 -20.70 -1.05 -9.19
CA LYS A 332 -21.63 -1.79 -8.32
C LYS A 332 -22.62 -0.84 -7.61
N ASN A 333 -22.48 -0.73 -6.28
CA ASN A 333 -23.34 0.06 -5.40
C ASN A 333 -22.63 1.31 -4.84
N SER A 334 -21.57 1.79 -5.50
CA SER A 334 -20.79 2.95 -5.06
C SER A 334 -20.52 3.92 -6.20
N PHE A 335 -20.00 5.10 -5.83
CA PHE A 335 -19.68 6.18 -6.74
C PHE A 335 -18.29 6.73 -6.45
N PHE A 336 -17.59 7.10 -7.52
CA PHE A 336 -16.34 7.84 -7.47
C PHE A 336 -16.61 9.31 -7.75
N HIS A 337 -16.36 10.17 -6.78
CA HIS A 337 -16.63 11.60 -6.85
C HIS A 337 -15.37 12.41 -7.10
N VAL A 338 -15.54 13.71 -7.38
CA VAL A 338 -14.42 14.66 -7.51
C VAL A 338 -13.55 14.68 -6.24
N GLU A 339 -14.13 14.60 -5.06
CA GLU A 339 -13.38 14.56 -3.80
C GLU A 339 -12.49 13.32 -3.67
N ASP A 340 -12.96 12.18 -4.17
CA ASP A 340 -12.19 10.93 -4.20
C ASP A 340 -10.99 11.06 -5.13
N LEU A 341 -11.18 11.69 -6.29
CA LEU A 341 -10.09 11.99 -7.22
C LEU A 341 -9.04 12.90 -6.58
N ILE A 342 -9.47 14.01 -5.96
CA ILE A 342 -8.55 14.95 -5.28
C ILE A 342 -7.76 14.25 -4.18
N SER A 343 -8.41 13.40 -3.39
CA SER A 343 -7.77 12.64 -2.29
C SER A 343 -6.83 11.58 -2.84
N GLY A 344 -7.25 10.85 -3.89
CA GLY A 344 -6.45 9.85 -4.57
C GLY A 344 -5.20 10.45 -5.23
N MET A 345 -5.30 11.65 -5.80
CA MET A 345 -4.14 12.35 -6.37
C MET A 345 -3.07 12.67 -5.33
N ARG A 346 -3.45 12.97 -4.08
CA ARG A 346 -2.49 13.18 -2.98
C ARG A 346 -1.79 11.91 -2.54
N LEU A 347 -2.40 10.74 -2.76
CA LEU A 347 -1.76 9.44 -2.52
C LEU A 347 -0.76 9.06 -3.61
N LEU A 348 -0.96 9.58 -4.82
CA LEU A 348 -0.07 9.33 -5.94
C LEU A 348 1.11 10.30 -5.84
N ASN A 349 2.33 9.77 -5.88
CA ASN A 349 3.52 10.61 -5.89
C ASN A 349 3.69 11.23 -7.29
N LEU A 350 3.01 12.35 -7.54
CA LEU A 350 2.92 12.96 -8.87
C LEU A 350 4.27 13.45 -9.42
N SER A 351 5.25 13.78 -8.54
CA SER A 351 6.54 14.35 -8.95
C SER A 351 7.48 13.37 -9.65
N HIS A 352 7.29 12.06 -9.49
CA HIS A 352 8.14 11.02 -10.10
C HIS A 352 7.46 10.29 -11.26
N LEU A 353 6.29 10.77 -11.65
CA LEU A 353 5.33 10.03 -12.44
C LEU A 353 5.04 10.84 -13.71
N LYS A 354 5.68 10.47 -14.83
CA LYS A 354 5.29 10.88 -16.21
C LYS A 354 3.92 10.27 -16.58
N GLN A 355 2.92 10.47 -15.73
CA GLN A 355 1.60 9.86 -15.89
C GLN A 355 0.73 10.81 -16.69
N THR A 356 -0.02 10.24 -17.63
CA THR A 356 -1.07 10.99 -18.30
C THR A 356 -2.19 11.31 -17.30
N PRO A 357 -2.94 12.40 -17.53
CA PRO A 357 -4.15 12.72 -16.78
C PRO A 357 -5.02 11.47 -16.53
N SER A 358 -5.41 10.77 -17.60
CA SER A 358 -6.23 9.55 -17.54
C SER A 358 -5.66 8.49 -16.58
N LYS A 359 -4.35 8.26 -16.57
CA LYS A 359 -3.74 7.25 -15.68
C LYS A 359 -3.86 7.63 -14.21
N ILE A 360 -3.79 8.92 -13.87
CA ILE A 360 -4.02 9.41 -12.50
C ILE A 360 -5.45 9.07 -12.07
N PHE A 361 -6.43 9.34 -12.92
CA PHE A 361 -7.84 9.02 -12.65
C PHE A 361 -8.04 7.53 -12.37
N HIS A 362 -7.56 6.66 -13.26
CA HIS A 362 -7.73 5.21 -13.11
C HIS A 362 -7.02 4.67 -11.86
N LEU A 363 -5.83 5.19 -11.52
CA LEU A 363 -5.12 4.79 -10.31
C LEU A 363 -5.86 5.23 -9.04
N ALA A 364 -6.42 6.44 -9.02
CA ALA A 364 -7.21 6.94 -7.90
C ALA A 364 -8.50 6.11 -7.71
N LEU A 365 -9.23 5.85 -8.80
CA LEU A 365 -10.42 5.00 -8.80
C LEU A 365 -10.11 3.58 -8.30
N ARG A 366 -9.07 2.94 -8.85
CA ARG A 366 -8.61 1.61 -8.43
C ARG A 366 -8.27 1.58 -6.94
N ASN A 367 -7.57 2.59 -6.44
CA ASN A 367 -7.20 2.66 -5.03
C ASN A 367 -8.43 2.82 -4.13
N LYS A 368 -9.47 3.56 -4.55
CA LYS A 368 -10.75 3.61 -3.82
C LYS A 368 -11.43 2.25 -3.78
N ILE A 369 -11.54 1.56 -4.92
CA ILE A 369 -12.17 0.23 -5.01
C ILE A 369 -11.44 -0.77 -4.10
N LEU A 370 -10.09 -0.77 -4.12
CA LEU A 370 -9.29 -1.64 -3.25
C LEU A 370 -9.48 -1.30 -1.76
N PHE A 371 -9.59 -0.02 -1.41
CA PHE A 371 -9.90 0.38 -0.04
C PHE A 371 -11.26 -0.15 0.41
N GLU A 372 -12.30 0.05 -0.41
CA GLU A 372 -13.64 -0.46 -0.10
C GLU A 372 -13.68 -1.99 0.00
N GLU A 373 -12.90 -2.69 -0.84
CA GLU A 373 -12.74 -4.14 -0.75
C GLU A 373 -12.04 -4.56 0.56
N GLY A 374 -11.02 -3.81 0.99
CA GLY A 374 -10.39 -4.02 2.28
C GLY A 374 -11.36 -3.81 3.44
N MET A 375 -12.21 -2.78 3.37
CA MET A 375 -13.26 -2.55 4.37
C MET A 375 -14.26 -3.72 4.41
N LYS A 376 -14.72 -4.22 3.26
CA LYS A 376 -15.63 -5.38 3.19
C LYS A 376 -15.03 -6.65 3.79
N LYS A 377 -13.71 -6.83 3.67
CA LYS A 377 -12.96 -7.94 4.27
C LYS A 377 -12.57 -7.70 5.73
N ASN A 378 -13.08 -6.65 6.37
CA ASN A 378 -12.78 -6.25 7.75
C ASN A 378 -11.27 -6.11 8.00
N ILE A 379 -10.51 -5.65 6.99
CA ILE A 379 -9.06 -5.44 7.14
C ILE A 379 -8.80 -4.38 8.22
N ASN A 380 -9.64 -3.35 8.31
CA ASN A 380 -9.59 -2.33 9.36
C ASN A 380 -9.74 -2.89 10.78
N ASP A 381 -10.35 -4.08 10.93
CA ASP A 381 -10.58 -4.68 12.24
C ASP A 381 -9.40 -5.51 12.75
N LYS A 382 -8.45 -5.86 11.87
CA LYS A 382 -7.24 -6.57 12.24
C LYS A 382 -6.41 -5.75 13.20
N HIS A 383 -5.83 -6.44 14.19
CA HIS A 383 -5.06 -5.82 15.25
C HIS A 383 -3.93 -4.92 14.72
N GLU A 384 -3.11 -5.44 13.80
CA GLU A 384 -2.02 -4.70 13.18
C GLU A 384 -2.50 -3.46 12.39
N THR A 385 -3.62 -3.58 11.68
CA THR A 385 -4.21 -2.46 10.92
C THR A 385 -4.71 -1.37 11.86
N LYS A 386 -5.36 -1.72 12.97
CA LYS A 386 -5.76 -0.74 14.01
C LYS A 386 -4.57 0.00 14.58
N MET A 387 -3.46 -0.69 14.83
CA MET A 387 -2.22 -0.05 15.29
C MET A 387 -1.69 0.94 14.24
N LYS A 388 -1.58 0.55 12.97
CA LYS A 388 -1.13 1.42 11.88
C LYS A 388 -2.02 2.66 11.70
N LEU A 389 -3.34 2.51 11.83
CA LEU A 389 -4.30 3.61 11.80
C LEU A 389 -4.15 4.54 13.01
N LYS A 390 -3.91 3.99 14.21
CA LYS A 390 -3.61 4.76 15.41
C LYS A 390 -2.30 5.55 15.24
N ASP A 391 -1.25 4.94 14.69
CA ASP A 391 0.01 5.61 14.40
C ASP A 391 -0.17 6.79 13.43
N ALA A 392 -1.00 6.63 12.39
CA ALA A 392 -1.37 7.72 11.49
C ALA A 392 -2.10 8.86 12.20
N LYS A 393 -3.06 8.54 13.07
CA LYS A 393 -3.78 9.52 13.88
C LYS A 393 -2.84 10.27 14.83
N ASP A 394 -1.93 9.57 15.50
CA ASP A 394 -0.96 10.17 16.43
C ASP A 394 -0.05 11.19 15.72
N ARG A 395 0.39 10.90 14.49
CA ARG A 395 1.16 11.86 13.68
C ARG A 395 0.40 13.16 13.42
N ILE A 396 -0.90 13.07 13.14
CA ILE A 396 -1.76 14.24 12.90
C ILE A 396 -1.98 15.01 14.21
N LEU A 397 -2.29 14.32 15.30
CA LEU A 397 -2.49 14.90 16.62
C LEU A 397 -1.24 15.63 17.14
N SER A 398 -0.05 15.05 16.92
CA SER A 398 1.23 15.69 17.23
C SER A 398 1.39 17.02 16.51
N ARG A 399 1.06 17.09 15.20
CA ARG A 399 1.12 18.33 14.43
C ARG A 399 0.13 19.37 14.95
N LEU A 400 -1.10 18.96 15.25
CA LEU A 400 -2.12 19.86 15.80
C LEU A 400 -1.69 20.45 17.15
N TYR A 401 -1.11 19.65 18.02
CA TYR A 401 -0.58 20.12 19.31
C TYR A 401 0.52 21.16 19.11
N LEU A 402 1.49 20.88 18.23
CA LEU A 402 2.62 21.78 17.96
C LEU A 402 2.19 23.10 17.32
N LYS A 403 1.07 23.13 16.58
CA LYS A 403 0.51 24.35 15.99
C LYS A 403 0.18 25.44 17.04
N LYS A 404 -0.08 25.06 18.30
CA LYS A 404 -0.25 26.01 19.41
C LYS A 404 1.02 26.84 19.71
N TYR A 405 2.20 26.31 19.40
CA TYR A 405 3.49 26.86 19.83
C TYR A 405 4.35 27.43 18.70
N PHE A 406 4.06 27.03 17.45
CA PHE A 406 4.83 27.38 16.26
C PHE A 406 3.91 27.88 15.14
N ASN A 407 4.02 29.17 14.81
CA ASN A 407 3.32 29.81 13.70
C ASN A 407 4.14 29.71 12.41
N SER A 408 4.09 28.58 11.68
CA SER A 408 4.29 28.55 10.22
C SER A 408 3.99 27.17 9.63
N ASP A 409 3.50 27.13 8.38
CA ASP A 409 3.26 25.93 7.58
C ASP A 409 4.53 25.13 7.21
N LYS A 410 5.72 25.65 7.57
CA LYS A 410 7.00 24.93 7.42
C LYS A 410 7.43 24.40 8.79
N MET A 411 6.98 23.19 9.13
CA MET A 411 7.43 22.43 10.30
C MET A 411 8.89 21.98 10.16
N ASN A 412 9.84 22.91 10.13
CA ASN A 412 11.21 22.67 10.57
C ASN A 412 11.27 23.00 12.06
N VAL A 413 10.56 22.20 12.86
CA VAL A 413 10.50 22.36 14.32
C VAL A 413 11.78 21.76 14.91
N LYS A 414 12.92 22.36 14.60
CA LYS A 414 14.22 22.08 15.20
C LYS A 414 14.58 23.26 16.09
N GLY A 415 14.98 22.99 17.35
CA GLY A 415 15.42 24.03 18.27
C GLY A 415 15.11 23.75 19.72
N SER A 416 15.71 24.52 20.62
CA SER A 416 15.62 24.37 22.08
C SER A 416 14.17 24.37 22.59
N LYS A 417 13.29 25.20 22.03
CA LYS A 417 11.87 25.28 22.40
C LYS A 417 11.10 23.98 22.14
N TYR A 418 11.41 23.27 21.07
CA TYR A 418 10.78 21.98 20.77
C TYR A 418 11.19 20.92 21.79
N LEU A 419 12.49 20.88 22.09
CA LEU A 419 13.05 19.94 23.05
C LEU A 419 12.48 20.21 24.44
N SER A 420 12.41 21.47 24.88
CA SER A 420 11.90 21.82 26.21
C SER A 420 10.42 21.47 26.41
N ILE A 421 9.57 21.63 25.38
CA ILE A 421 8.18 21.18 25.44
C ILE A 421 8.13 19.65 25.57
N ALA A 422 8.89 18.92 24.75
CA ALA A 422 8.94 17.47 24.83
C ALA A 422 9.44 16.97 26.19
N ASP A 423 10.48 17.57 26.76
CA ASP A 423 11.04 17.19 28.05
C ASP A 423 10.03 17.44 29.18
N SER A 424 9.29 18.55 29.11
CA SER A 424 8.18 18.85 30.03
C SER A 424 7.06 17.80 29.94
N LEU A 425 6.68 17.41 28.71
CA LEU A 425 5.67 16.37 28.48
C LEU A 425 6.16 14.98 28.91
N ALA A 426 7.46 14.70 28.80
CA ALA A 426 8.06 13.45 29.22
C ALA A 426 7.97 13.26 30.74
N ALA A 427 8.14 14.34 31.52
CA ALA A 427 7.95 14.30 32.97
C ALA A 427 6.51 13.93 33.38
N ILE A 428 5.52 14.32 32.57
CA ILE A 428 4.10 14.01 32.80
C ILE A 428 3.76 12.60 32.34
N SER A 429 4.13 12.26 31.10
CA SER A 429 3.66 11.03 30.40
C SER A 429 4.51 9.80 30.70
N LYS A 430 5.69 10.00 31.32
CA LYS A 430 6.68 8.99 31.74
C LYS A 430 6.84 7.86 30.71
N PRO A 431 7.43 8.14 29.54
CA PRO A 431 7.65 7.14 28.50
C PRO A 431 8.32 5.87 29.02
N VAL A 432 7.76 4.71 28.66
CA VAL A 432 8.34 3.39 28.94
C VAL A 432 8.85 2.83 27.62
N ILE A 433 10.14 2.51 27.55
CA ILE A 433 10.77 1.90 26.37
C ILE A 433 11.01 0.43 26.65
N TYR A 434 10.50 -0.44 25.80
CA TYR A 434 10.71 -1.88 25.85
C TYR A 434 11.99 -2.23 25.09
N GLN A 435 13.14 -2.06 25.74
CA GLN A 435 14.45 -2.19 25.09
C GLN A 435 14.63 -3.54 24.38
N LYS A 436 14.12 -4.63 24.97
CA LYS A 436 14.16 -5.96 24.35
C LYS A 436 13.39 -6.01 23.02
N HIS A 437 12.22 -5.37 22.95
CA HIS A 437 11.43 -5.32 21.72
C HIS A 437 12.11 -4.43 20.67
N PHE A 438 12.72 -3.32 21.11
CA PHE A 438 13.47 -2.42 20.24
C PHE A 438 14.71 -3.10 19.63
N SER A 439 15.52 -3.78 20.44
CA SER A 439 16.73 -4.48 19.97
C SER A 439 16.41 -5.59 18.97
N ARG A 440 15.31 -6.33 19.17
CA ARG A 440 14.85 -7.40 18.25
C ARG A 440 14.60 -6.93 16.83
N ILE A 441 14.32 -5.64 16.59
CA ILE A 441 14.15 -5.09 15.23
C ILE A 441 15.42 -5.27 14.40
N PHE A 442 16.60 -5.30 15.04
CA PHE A 442 17.90 -5.32 14.37
C PHE A 442 18.65 -6.65 14.53
N ASP A 443 18.10 -7.60 15.28
CA ASP A 443 18.69 -8.92 15.45
C ASP A 443 18.51 -9.74 14.16
N TYR A 444 19.56 -9.75 13.33
CA TYR A 444 19.61 -10.51 12.07
C TYR A 444 19.75 -12.04 12.26
N LYS A 445 19.64 -12.55 13.50
CA LYS A 445 19.73 -13.97 13.82
C LYS A 445 18.33 -14.48 14.14
N ASP A 446 17.81 -15.35 13.27
CA ASP A 446 16.79 -16.40 13.51
C ASP A 446 15.75 -16.61 12.39
N HIS A 447 15.98 -16.07 11.19
CA HIS A 447 15.30 -16.52 9.97
C HIS A 447 16.33 -16.80 8.86
N ASN A 448 17.15 -17.84 9.06
CA ASN A 448 17.98 -18.45 8.01
C ASN A 448 17.51 -19.87 7.72
#